data_AF-A0A7X7GMH9-F1
#
_entry.id   AF-A0A7X7GMH9-F1
#
_cell.length_a   1.000
_cell.length_b   1.000
_cell.length_c   1.000
_cell.angle_alpha   90.00
_cell.angle_beta   90.00
_cell.angle_gamma   90.00
#
_symmetry.space_group_name_H-M   'P 1'
#
loop_
_entity.id
_entity.type
_entity.pdbx_description
1 polymer ?
#
loop_
_entity_poly.entity_id
_entity_poly.type
_entity_poly.pdbx_seq_one_letter_code
_entity_poly.pdbx_strand_id
1 'polypeptide(L)'
;STARPEIVDRQAPMNLGMDQDLDSAALMYRHAYSFAVGHGCSAEWKPENVVDGGIAQVSTTFIPTYEVHRARPGALEDVDLRMSTLADAPAETIAANLRGLTAAYRDWIDTREGEIASGTAGVDGDEMTEVAASHIEEMRSAATRIDAGIELLESDARALRAFRLANRAMQLQRARQDWVRGGARPGELTDGTEAAWSPFQIAYVLLNLPGITDPAHADRDIADLLWFPTGGGKTEAYLGLVAFVILLRRIRNSSAIGVAVIMRYTLRLLTIQQFERASMLMCSLETVRKDNPDLGEHPFSIGLWVGSGATPNCLTEAKASLRKLARHEDLVEKNPVQIRQCPWCGALMDHENYKVMTRPEAYLRIACGTPTCDFRSGLPVHVVDEDVYRERPELILGTVDKFAMMAWNENVGKLFARDRGLPPELIIQDELHLISGPLGSMVGLYETAVDAACAITSLDDDSGRARPKVIASTATIRRADRQIRSVFDRGTALFPPPGIDPDTSFFAEPSSRDELGTRQYVGVMASGTSHATLMVRVYSALLQAGQDTGGDDATRDP
;
A
#
# COMPACT_ATOMS: atom_id res chain seq x y z
N SER A 1 -36.14 -27.49 -11.84
CA SER A 1 -36.01 -26.66 -13.05
C SER A 1 -37.39 -26.33 -13.59
N THR A 2 -37.50 -25.29 -14.39
CA THR A 2 -38.72 -24.81 -15.07
C THR A 2 -38.47 -24.80 -16.58
N ALA A 3 -39.53 -24.82 -17.39
CA ALA A 3 -39.41 -24.80 -18.86
C ALA A 3 -39.00 -23.42 -19.41
N ARG A 4 -39.20 -22.36 -18.62
CA ARG A 4 -38.80 -20.98 -18.87
C ARG A 4 -38.11 -20.41 -17.62
N PRO A 5 -37.35 -19.32 -17.71
CA PRO A 5 -36.66 -18.70 -16.57
C PRO A 5 -37.64 -18.05 -15.59
N GLU A 6 -38.32 -18.85 -14.77
CA GLU A 6 -39.41 -18.42 -13.87
C GLU A 6 -38.97 -18.32 -12.40
N ILE A 7 -37.77 -18.79 -12.07
CA ILE A 7 -37.20 -18.64 -10.73
C ILE A 7 -36.58 -17.25 -10.68
N VAL A 8 -37.25 -16.31 -10.01
CA VAL A 8 -36.83 -14.91 -9.91
C VAL A 8 -35.96 -14.67 -8.68
N ASP A 9 -35.20 -13.58 -8.73
CA ASP A 9 -34.38 -13.15 -7.60
C ASP A 9 -35.21 -12.95 -6.33
N ARG A 10 -34.66 -13.42 -5.20
CA ARG A 10 -35.29 -13.34 -3.88
C ARG A 10 -34.78 -12.16 -3.06
N GLN A 11 -33.80 -11.41 -3.55
CA GLN A 11 -33.35 -10.21 -2.86
C GLN A 11 -34.54 -9.28 -2.66
N ALA A 12 -34.82 -8.95 -1.39
CA ALA A 12 -35.78 -7.90 -1.06
C ALA A 12 -35.33 -6.59 -1.74
N PRO A 13 -36.23 -5.64 -2.04
CA PRO A 13 -35.80 -4.31 -2.44
C PRO A 13 -34.75 -3.84 -1.43
N MET A 14 -33.53 -3.60 -1.91
CA MET A 14 -32.50 -3.05 -1.05
C MET A 14 -33.03 -1.70 -0.57
N ASN A 15 -33.05 -1.48 0.74
CA ASN A 15 -33.41 -0.16 1.27
C ASN A 15 -32.27 0.79 0.95
N LEU A 16 -32.27 1.34 -0.28
CA LEU A 16 -31.32 2.34 -0.71
C LEU A 16 -31.55 3.64 0.09
N GLY A 17 -30.49 4.43 0.28
CA GLY A 17 -30.55 5.74 0.92
C GLY A 17 -30.39 5.73 2.44
N MET A 18 -30.12 4.57 3.06
CA MET A 18 -29.84 4.49 4.51
C MET A 18 -28.33 4.45 4.83
N ASP A 19 -27.51 3.83 3.97
CA ASP A 19 -26.08 3.62 4.20
C ASP A 19 -25.37 3.62 2.82
N GLN A 20 -24.57 4.66 2.55
CA GLN A 20 -23.93 4.88 1.24
C GLN A 20 -23.08 3.69 0.78
N ASP A 21 -22.45 2.94 1.69
CA ASP A 21 -21.67 1.75 1.31
C ASP A 21 -22.59 0.62 0.81
N LEU A 22 -23.77 0.48 1.41
CA LEU A 22 -24.76 -0.50 0.97
C LEU A 22 -25.38 -0.09 -0.36
N ASP A 23 -25.59 1.21 -0.55
CA ASP A 23 -26.12 1.76 -1.81
C ASP A 23 -25.12 1.54 -2.96
N SER A 24 -23.85 1.84 -2.72
CA SER A 24 -22.74 1.56 -3.64
C SER A 24 -22.60 0.06 -3.94
N ALA A 25 -22.68 -0.79 -2.92
CA ALA A 25 -22.67 -2.24 -3.11
C ALA A 25 -23.89 -2.75 -3.89
N ALA A 26 -25.07 -2.16 -3.67
CA ALA A 26 -26.28 -2.51 -4.40
C ALA A 26 -26.14 -2.22 -5.90
N LEU A 27 -25.55 -1.07 -6.25
CA LEU A 27 -25.23 -0.71 -7.63
C LEU A 27 -24.20 -1.67 -8.25
N MET A 28 -23.06 -1.86 -7.59
CA MET A 28 -21.98 -2.70 -8.11
C MET A 28 -22.41 -4.16 -8.26
N TYR A 29 -23.17 -4.69 -7.30
CA TYR A 29 -23.61 -6.08 -7.31
C TYR A 29 -25.04 -6.25 -7.83
N ARG A 30 -25.58 -5.30 -8.59
CA ARG A 30 -26.97 -5.34 -9.13
C ARG A 30 -27.29 -6.56 -9.98
N HIS A 31 -26.28 -7.20 -10.58
CA HIS A 31 -26.42 -8.43 -11.35
C HIS A 31 -26.07 -9.71 -10.55
N ALA A 32 -25.78 -9.60 -9.25
CA ALA A 32 -25.49 -10.72 -8.37
C ALA A 32 -26.79 -11.27 -7.74
N TYR A 33 -27.59 -11.95 -8.55
CA TYR A 33 -28.89 -12.49 -8.16
C TYR A 33 -28.80 -13.60 -7.10
N SER A 34 -29.81 -13.71 -6.24
CA SER A 34 -29.98 -14.79 -5.25
C SER A 34 -31.30 -15.55 -5.46
N PHE A 35 -31.25 -16.66 -6.18
CA PHE A 35 -32.45 -17.44 -6.53
C PHE A 35 -32.89 -18.44 -5.46
N ALA A 36 -31.99 -18.87 -4.58
CA ALA A 36 -32.26 -19.85 -3.55
C ALA A 36 -31.29 -19.72 -2.37
N VAL A 37 -31.76 -20.07 -1.17
CA VAL A 37 -30.94 -20.18 0.04
C VAL A 37 -30.99 -21.63 0.51
N GLY A 38 -29.82 -22.24 0.65
CA GLY A 38 -29.71 -23.61 1.14
C GLY A 38 -29.68 -23.66 2.68
N HIS A 39 -30.37 -24.65 3.26
CA HIS A 39 -30.35 -24.94 4.69
C HIS A 39 -29.71 -26.31 4.90
N GLY A 40 -28.49 -26.36 5.45
CA GLY A 40 -27.71 -27.60 5.61
C GLY A 40 -27.00 -28.08 4.34
N CYS A 41 -27.14 -27.35 3.23
CA CYS A 41 -26.37 -27.44 2.00
C CYS A 41 -26.33 -26.05 1.34
N SER A 42 -25.49 -25.84 0.34
CA SER A 42 -25.53 -24.62 -0.49
C SER A 42 -26.52 -24.79 -1.63
N ALA A 43 -27.08 -23.68 -2.11
CA ALA A 43 -27.71 -23.63 -3.42
C ALA A 43 -26.66 -23.19 -4.45
N GLU A 44 -26.82 -23.63 -5.70
CA GLU A 44 -25.99 -23.22 -6.82
C GLU A 44 -26.86 -22.99 -8.06
N TRP A 45 -26.39 -22.10 -8.91
CA TRP A 45 -26.94 -21.82 -10.22
C TRP A 45 -25.83 -21.31 -11.13
N LYS A 46 -26.09 -21.31 -12.42
CA LYS A 46 -25.14 -20.87 -13.45
C LYS A 46 -25.47 -19.43 -13.87
N PRO A 47 -24.63 -18.43 -13.56
CA PRO A 47 -24.89 -17.03 -13.92
C PRO A 47 -25.19 -16.83 -15.41
N GLU A 48 -24.56 -17.60 -16.30
CA GLU A 48 -24.76 -17.56 -17.74
C GLU A 48 -26.18 -17.98 -18.20
N ASN A 49 -26.98 -18.58 -17.31
CA ASN A 49 -28.35 -19.00 -17.59
C ASN A 49 -29.40 -17.99 -17.12
N VAL A 50 -28.99 -16.85 -16.57
CA VAL A 50 -29.92 -15.80 -16.14
C VAL A 50 -30.46 -15.05 -17.37
N VAL A 51 -31.78 -14.88 -17.42
CA VAL A 51 -32.49 -14.15 -18.47
C VAL A 51 -33.50 -13.23 -17.79
N ASP A 52 -33.41 -11.92 -18.04
CA ASP A 52 -34.31 -10.90 -17.48
C ASP A 52 -34.50 -11.02 -15.95
N GLY A 53 -33.41 -11.27 -15.21
CA GLY A 53 -33.44 -11.43 -13.75
C GLY A 53 -34.06 -12.74 -13.24
N GLY A 54 -34.33 -13.70 -14.13
CA GLY A 54 -34.85 -15.04 -13.80
C GLY A 54 -33.95 -16.17 -14.29
N ILE A 55 -34.10 -17.36 -13.70
CA ILE A 55 -33.37 -18.58 -14.12
C ILE A 55 -34.29 -19.80 -14.21
N ALA A 56 -33.93 -20.76 -15.07
CA ALA A 56 -34.69 -21.99 -15.25
C ALA A 56 -34.29 -23.13 -14.28
N GLN A 57 -33.13 -23.04 -13.64
CA GLN A 57 -32.61 -24.12 -12.80
C GLN A 57 -31.77 -23.59 -11.63
N VAL A 58 -32.07 -24.13 -10.46
CA VAL A 58 -31.22 -24.09 -9.26
C VAL A 58 -30.97 -25.54 -8.83
N SER A 59 -29.81 -25.81 -8.26
CA SER A 59 -29.45 -27.10 -7.65
C SER A 59 -28.90 -26.90 -6.24
N THR A 60 -28.74 -27.99 -5.49
CA THR A 60 -28.06 -27.98 -4.20
C THR A 60 -26.68 -28.61 -4.33
N THR A 61 -25.71 -28.10 -3.57
CA THR A 61 -24.36 -28.64 -3.48
C THR A 61 -23.88 -28.63 -2.03
N PHE A 62 -23.13 -29.65 -1.63
CA PHE A 62 -22.50 -29.72 -0.30
C PHE A 62 -21.09 -29.12 -0.28
N ILE A 63 -20.50 -28.89 -1.45
CA ILE A 63 -19.16 -28.34 -1.62
C ILE A 63 -19.25 -27.24 -2.68
N PRO A 64 -19.81 -26.06 -2.34
CA PRO A 64 -19.88 -24.95 -3.28
C PRO A 64 -18.46 -24.51 -3.65
N THR A 65 -18.27 -24.14 -4.91
CA THR A 65 -17.01 -23.58 -5.39
C THR A 65 -17.28 -22.26 -6.10
N TYR A 66 -16.35 -21.32 -5.95
CA TYR A 66 -16.41 -20.03 -6.64
C TYR A 66 -15.03 -19.65 -7.12
N GLU A 67 -14.93 -19.19 -8.36
CA GLU A 67 -13.66 -18.78 -8.95
C GLU A 67 -13.54 -17.26 -8.94
N VAL A 68 -12.44 -16.78 -8.35
CA VAL A 68 -12.09 -15.37 -8.31
C VAL A 68 -10.93 -15.15 -9.26
N HIS A 69 -11.14 -14.28 -10.25
CA HIS A 69 -10.11 -13.87 -11.17
C HIS A 69 -9.08 -12.98 -10.48
N ARG A 70 -7.81 -13.06 -10.89
CA ARG A 70 -6.80 -12.10 -10.43
C ARG A 70 -7.00 -10.78 -11.17
N ALA A 71 -6.88 -9.65 -10.49
CA ALA A 71 -6.87 -8.35 -11.15
C ALA A 71 -5.55 -8.12 -11.90
N ARG A 72 -5.63 -7.57 -13.11
CA ARG A 72 -4.49 -7.01 -13.85
C ARG A 72 -4.67 -5.49 -13.99
N PRO A 73 -3.59 -4.71 -14.04
CA PRO A 73 -3.68 -3.28 -14.36
C PRO A 73 -4.31 -3.08 -15.73
N GLY A 74 -5.13 -2.05 -15.90
CA GLY A 74 -5.65 -1.68 -17.23
C GLY A 74 -4.51 -1.38 -18.22
N ALA A 75 -4.66 -1.77 -19.48
CA ALA A 75 -3.69 -1.48 -20.52
C ALA A 75 -3.88 -0.06 -21.08
N LEU A 76 -2.78 0.68 -21.27
CA LEU A 76 -2.75 1.94 -22.00
C LEU A 76 -1.73 1.80 -23.12
N GLU A 77 -2.20 1.75 -24.37
CA GLU A 77 -1.33 1.47 -25.52
C GLU A 77 -0.41 2.66 -25.86
N ASP A 78 -0.90 3.90 -25.66
CA ASP A 78 -0.22 5.13 -26.10
C ASP A 78 0.44 5.94 -24.97
N VAL A 79 0.58 5.37 -23.77
CA VAL A 79 1.16 6.07 -22.61
C VAL A 79 2.41 5.34 -22.10
N ASP A 80 3.58 5.96 -22.23
CA ASP A 80 4.83 5.40 -21.74
C ASP A 80 4.99 5.65 -20.24
N LEU A 81 4.66 4.65 -19.43
CA LEU A 81 4.76 4.71 -17.96
C LEU A 81 6.09 4.17 -17.43
N ARG A 82 7.11 3.99 -18.29
CA ARG A 82 8.45 3.59 -17.83
C ARG A 82 9.03 4.65 -16.90
N MET A 83 9.54 4.19 -15.76
CA MET A 83 10.18 5.06 -14.75
C MET A 83 11.38 5.80 -15.33
N SER A 84 12.11 5.18 -16.27
CA SER A 84 13.20 5.80 -17.02
C SER A 84 12.72 6.99 -17.86
N THR A 85 11.64 6.82 -18.63
CA THR A 85 11.02 7.90 -19.41
C THR A 85 10.57 9.05 -18.52
N LEU A 86 9.88 8.76 -17.41
CA LEU A 86 9.42 9.78 -16.45
C LEU A 86 10.56 10.45 -15.66
N ALA A 87 11.75 9.84 -15.60
CA ALA A 87 12.94 10.42 -14.99
C ALA A 87 13.70 11.35 -15.95
N ASP A 88 13.82 10.99 -17.23
CA ASP A 88 14.80 11.59 -18.13
C ASP A 88 14.19 12.47 -19.24
N ALA A 89 12.91 12.26 -19.61
CA ALA A 89 12.29 12.98 -20.72
C ALA A 89 12.10 14.49 -20.42
N PRO A 90 12.00 15.36 -21.46
CA PRO A 90 11.65 16.78 -21.30
C PRO A 90 10.35 16.99 -20.53
N ALA A 91 10.20 18.13 -19.85
CA ALA A 91 9.07 18.39 -18.96
C ALA A 91 7.73 18.34 -19.72
N GLU A 92 7.73 18.94 -20.90
CA GLU A 92 6.59 19.00 -21.82
C GLU A 92 6.20 17.61 -22.33
N THR A 93 7.20 16.74 -22.57
CA THR A 93 6.98 15.35 -22.98
C THR A 93 6.38 14.54 -21.84
N ILE A 94 6.89 14.69 -20.60
CA ILE A 94 6.35 14.04 -19.42
C ILE A 94 4.89 14.45 -19.22
N ALA A 95 4.61 15.77 -19.23
CA ALA A 95 3.27 16.29 -19.02
C ALA A 95 2.30 15.85 -20.13
N ALA A 96 2.70 15.93 -21.40
CA ALA A 96 1.87 15.46 -22.52
C ALA A 96 1.55 13.96 -22.43
N ASN A 97 2.54 13.14 -22.08
CA ASN A 97 2.36 11.70 -21.90
C ASN A 97 1.39 11.39 -20.74
N LEU A 98 1.57 12.04 -19.58
CA LEU A 98 0.69 11.85 -18.43
C LEU A 98 -0.72 12.42 -18.66
N ARG A 99 -0.88 13.46 -19.49
CA ARG A 99 -2.20 13.92 -19.93
C ARG A 99 -2.91 12.89 -20.81
N GLY A 100 -2.18 12.08 -21.57
CA GLY A 100 -2.76 10.95 -22.31
C GLY A 100 -3.46 9.95 -21.39
N LEU A 101 -2.86 9.63 -20.24
CA LEU A 101 -3.48 8.81 -19.19
C LEU A 101 -4.80 9.42 -18.69
N THR A 102 -4.78 10.71 -18.30
CA THR A 102 -5.96 11.35 -17.74
C THR A 102 -7.06 11.58 -18.78
N ALA A 103 -6.70 11.85 -20.03
CA ALA A 103 -7.64 11.93 -21.16
C ALA A 103 -8.35 10.58 -21.39
N ALA A 104 -7.59 9.48 -21.46
CA ALA A 104 -8.17 8.14 -21.58
C ALA A 104 -9.10 7.80 -20.40
N TYR A 105 -8.74 8.22 -19.18
CA TYR A 105 -9.61 8.03 -18.02
C TYR A 105 -10.92 8.84 -18.14
N ARG A 106 -10.85 10.10 -18.58
CA ARG A 106 -12.02 10.96 -18.80
C ARG A 106 -12.93 10.40 -19.90
N ASP A 107 -12.38 9.93 -21.01
CA ASP A 107 -13.14 9.29 -22.09
C ASP A 107 -13.86 8.03 -21.60
N TRP A 108 -13.21 7.24 -20.73
CA TRP A 108 -13.83 6.07 -20.11
C TRP A 108 -14.97 6.46 -19.16
N ILE A 109 -14.82 7.53 -18.38
CA ILE A 109 -15.90 8.07 -17.52
C ILE A 109 -17.09 8.52 -18.37
N ASP A 110 -16.85 9.27 -19.45
CA ASP A 110 -17.89 9.75 -20.36
C ASP A 110 -18.64 8.59 -21.02
N THR A 111 -17.93 7.51 -21.37
CA THR A 111 -18.53 6.28 -21.91
C THR A 111 -19.46 5.63 -20.89
N ARG A 112 -19.03 5.49 -19.63
CA ARG A 112 -19.86 4.91 -18.56
C ARG A 112 -21.09 5.76 -18.26
N GLU A 113 -20.94 7.08 -18.22
CA GLU A 113 -22.06 8.01 -18.04
C GLU A 113 -23.07 7.91 -19.20
N GLY A 114 -22.59 7.78 -20.43
CA GLY A 114 -23.43 7.56 -21.61
C GLY A 114 -24.21 6.24 -21.56
N GLU A 115 -23.60 5.16 -21.06
CA GLU A 115 -24.26 3.86 -20.89
C GLU A 115 -25.32 3.84 -19.78
N ILE A 116 -25.10 4.62 -18.71
CA ILE A 116 -26.12 4.84 -17.68
C ILE A 116 -27.29 5.61 -18.29
N ALA A 117 -27.02 6.72 -18.98
CA ALA A 117 -28.05 7.58 -19.57
C ALA A 117 -28.87 6.89 -20.68
N SER A 118 -28.26 5.95 -21.42
CA SER A 118 -28.95 5.17 -22.47
C SER A 118 -29.70 3.95 -21.92
N GLY A 119 -29.49 3.60 -20.65
CA GLY A 119 -30.02 2.39 -20.01
C GLY A 119 -29.27 1.10 -20.36
N THR A 120 -28.21 1.15 -21.16
CA THR A 120 -27.45 -0.06 -21.54
C THR A 120 -26.60 -0.63 -20.40
N ALA A 121 -26.33 0.17 -19.38
CA ALA A 121 -25.62 -0.28 -18.17
C ALA A 121 -26.48 -1.15 -17.22
N GLY A 122 -27.79 -1.28 -17.47
CA GLY A 122 -28.69 -2.03 -16.59
C GLY A 122 -28.77 -1.41 -15.18
N VAL A 123 -28.68 -0.08 -15.10
CA VAL A 123 -28.88 0.70 -13.87
C VAL A 123 -30.32 1.18 -13.88
N ASP A 124 -31.18 0.47 -13.16
CA ASP A 124 -32.62 0.72 -13.17
C ASP A 124 -33.09 1.42 -11.88
N GLY A 125 -33.98 2.40 -12.03
CA GLY A 125 -34.59 3.14 -10.92
C GLY A 125 -33.84 4.43 -10.55
N ASP A 126 -34.61 5.41 -10.03
CA ASP A 126 -34.11 6.74 -9.70
C ASP A 126 -32.99 6.67 -8.64
N GLU A 127 -33.19 5.88 -7.58
CA GLU A 127 -32.23 5.74 -6.47
C GLU A 127 -30.88 5.16 -6.93
N MET A 128 -30.86 4.12 -7.78
CA MET A 128 -29.60 3.56 -8.29
C MET A 128 -28.91 4.52 -9.27
N THR A 129 -29.70 5.29 -10.02
CA THR A 129 -29.18 6.29 -10.95
C THR A 129 -28.49 7.43 -10.20
N GLU A 130 -29.03 7.85 -9.05
CA GLU A 130 -28.41 8.83 -8.16
C GLU A 130 -27.06 8.31 -7.59
N VAL A 131 -27.01 7.06 -7.16
CA VAL A 131 -25.75 6.43 -6.69
C VAL A 131 -24.72 6.36 -7.82
N ALA A 132 -25.14 5.97 -9.02
CA ALA A 132 -24.26 5.91 -10.18
C ALA A 132 -23.73 7.31 -10.55
N ALA A 133 -24.57 8.35 -10.51
CA ALA A 133 -24.15 9.73 -10.72
C ALA A 133 -23.11 10.18 -9.67
N SER A 134 -23.29 9.81 -8.40
CA SER A 134 -22.29 10.06 -7.34
C SER A 134 -20.95 9.39 -7.66
N HIS A 135 -20.95 8.13 -8.10
CA HIS A 135 -19.73 7.44 -8.53
C HIS A 135 -19.05 8.15 -9.71
N ILE A 136 -19.82 8.61 -10.72
CA ILE A 136 -19.28 9.42 -11.84
C ILE A 136 -18.62 10.71 -11.32
N GLU A 137 -19.25 11.41 -10.38
CA GLU A 137 -18.71 12.64 -9.80
C GLU A 137 -17.38 12.39 -9.07
N GLU A 138 -17.30 11.32 -8.26
CA GLU A 138 -16.06 10.93 -7.59
C GLU A 138 -14.93 10.61 -8.58
N MET A 139 -15.25 9.93 -9.68
CA MET A 139 -14.28 9.65 -10.76
C MET A 139 -13.80 10.93 -11.46
N ARG A 140 -14.70 11.88 -11.74
CA ARG A 140 -14.33 13.18 -12.33
C ARG A 140 -13.49 14.03 -11.36
N SER A 141 -13.79 13.96 -10.07
CA SER A 141 -13.00 14.60 -9.01
C SER A 141 -11.58 14.02 -8.96
N ALA A 142 -11.44 12.69 -8.98
CA ALA A 142 -10.14 12.03 -9.04
C ALA A 142 -9.34 12.41 -10.30
N ALA A 143 -9.97 12.41 -11.48
CA ALA A 143 -9.34 12.86 -12.73
C ALA A 143 -8.82 14.30 -12.65
N THR A 144 -9.62 15.20 -12.05
CA THR A 144 -9.24 16.61 -11.87
C THR A 144 -8.06 16.77 -10.91
N ARG A 145 -7.99 15.97 -9.84
CA ARG A 145 -6.84 15.97 -8.93
C ARG A 145 -5.58 15.40 -9.58
N ILE A 146 -5.71 14.40 -10.45
CA ILE A 146 -4.59 13.89 -11.26
C ILE A 146 -4.07 14.99 -12.20
N ASP A 147 -4.96 15.69 -12.90
CA ASP A 147 -4.60 16.82 -13.77
C ASP A 147 -3.86 17.93 -13.00
N ALA A 148 -4.34 18.29 -11.81
CA ALA A 148 -3.65 19.25 -10.93
C ALA A 148 -2.23 18.79 -10.54
N GLY A 149 -2.02 17.49 -10.34
CA GLY A 149 -0.71 16.90 -10.14
C GLY A 149 0.21 17.07 -11.36
N ILE A 150 -0.33 16.93 -12.58
CA ILE A 150 0.42 17.13 -13.82
C ILE A 150 0.76 18.62 -14.02
N GLU A 151 -0.20 19.52 -13.79
CA GLU A 151 0.00 20.97 -13.85
C GLU A 151 1.07 21.46 -12.86
N LEU A 152 1.14 20.84 -11.67
CA LEU A 152 2.20 21.11 -10.70
C LEU A 152 3.59 20.76 -11.26
N LEU A 153 3.72 19.65 -11.99
CA LEU A 153 4.99 19.24 -12.59
C LEU A 153 5.43 20.17 -13.72
N GLU A 154 4.51 20.90 -14.36
CA GLU A 154 4.85 21.92 -15.36
C GLU A 154 5.22 23.27 -14.72
N SER A 155 4.53 23.64 -13.63
CA SER A 155 4.63 24.97 -13.03
C SER A 155 5.69 25.10 -11.93
N ASP A 156 6.04 24.00 -11.24
CA ASP A 156 7.05 24.00 -10.17
C ASP A 156 8.26 23.12 -10.54
N ALA A 157 9.37 23.79 -10.89
CA ALA A 157 10.63 23.13 -11.24
C ALA A 157 11.23 22.26 -10.13
N ARG A 158 10.97 22.58 -8.85
CA ARG A 158 11.42 21.75 -7.71
C ARG A 158 10.56 20.49 -7.60
N ALA A 159 9.24 20.61 -7.78
CA ALA A 159 8.34 19.46 -7.82
C ALA A 159 8.70 18.52 -8.98
N LEU A 160 8.89 19.06 -10.19
CA LEU A 160 9.34 18.27 -11.35
C LEU A 160 10.66 17.55 -11.08
N ARG A 161 11.63 18.25 -10.48
CA ARG A 161 12.92 17.66 -10.15
C ARG A 161 12.78 16.54 -9.12
N ALA A 162 11.98 16.74 -8.07
CA ALA A 162 11.71 15.71 -7.08
C ALA A 162 11.04 14.48 -7.72
N PHE A 163 10.09 14.70 -8.64
CA PHE A 163 9.41 13.65 -9.39
C PHE A 163 10.37 12.85 -10.26
N ARG A 164 11.26 13.51 -11.02
CA ARG A 164 12.28 12.81 -11.83
C ARG A 164 13.21 11.94 -10.99
N LEU A 165 13.74 12.50 -9.90
CA LEU A 165 14.64 11.78 -9.00
C LEU A 165 13.91 10.64 -8.26
N ALA A 166 12.64 10.81 -7.92
CA ALA A 166 11.82 9.75 -7.34
C ALA A 166 11.61 8.60 -8.32
N ASN A 167 11.31 8.89 -9.59
CA ASN A 167 11.21 7.89 -10.65
C ASN A 167 12.55 7.14 -10.83
N ARG A 168 13.68 7.85 -10.82
CA ARG A 168 15.01 7.23 -10.89
C ARG A 168 15.29 6.31 -9.70
N ALA A 169 14.93 6.72 -8.48
CA ALA A 169 15.08 5.90 -7.29
C ALA A 169 14.19 4.65 -7.33
N MET A 170 12.95 4.78 -7.79
CA MET A 170 12.02 3.66 -7.96
C MET A 170 12.47 2.69 -9.06
N GLN A 171 13.03 3.20 -10.16
CA GLN A 171 13.65 2.40 -11.22
C GLN A 171 14.78 1.53 -10.67
N LEU A 172 15.71 2.12 -9.92
CA LEU A 172 16.81 1.41 -9.26
C LEU A 172 16.29 0.38 -8.26
N GLN A 173 15.31 0.76 -7.44
CA GLN A 173 14.69 -0.12 -6.47
C GLN A 173 14.08 -1.35 -7.17
N ARG A 174 13.34 -1.16 -8.27
CA ARG A 174 12.72 -2.25 -9.01
C ARG A 174 13.75 -3.19 -9.63
N ALA A 175 14.77 -2.64 -10.30
CA ALA A 175 15.87 -3.42 -10.87
C ALA A 175 16.57 -4.29 -9.80
N ARG A 176 16.84 -3.70 -8.63
CA ARG A 176 17.44 -4.41 -7.49
C ARG A 176 16.52 -5.48 -6.94
N GLN A 177 15.23 -5.18 -6.79
CA GLN A 177 14.25 -6.12 -6.27
C GLN A 177 14.13 -7.37 -7.16
N ASP A 178 14.00 -7.17 -8.46
CA ASP A 178 13.82 -8.26 -9.42
C ASP A 178 15.09 -9.11 -9.51
N TRP A 179 16.27 -8.47 -9.52
CA TRP A 179 17.56 -9.18 -9.50
C TRP A 179 17.79 -9.97 -8.20
N VAL A 180 17.48 -9.41 -7.03
CA VAL A 180 17.62 -10.11 -5.74
C VAL A 180 16.64 -11.28 -5.64
N ARG A 181 15.39 -11.12 -6.08
CA ARG A 181 14.41 -12.22 -6.15
C ARG A 181 14.83 -13.31 -7.12
N GLY A 182 15.51 -12.97 -8.21
CA GLY A 182 16.13 -13.91 -9.14
C GLY A 182 17.37 -14.63 -8.60
N GLY A 183 17.76 -14.37 -7.34
CA GLY A 183 18.92 -15.00 -6.69
C GLY A 183 20.23 -14.22 -6.81
N ALA A 184 20.17 -12.94 -7.21
CA ALA A 184 21.30 -12.01 -7.25
C ALA A 184 22.53 -12.53 -8.05
N ARG A 185 22.28 -13.17 -9.20
CA ARG A 185 23.34 -13.78 -10.02
C ARG A 185 24.24 -12.71 -10.66
N PRO A 186 25.58 -12.85 -10.61
CA PRO A 186 26.49 -11.88 -11.20
C PRO A 186 26.24 -11.67 -12.70
N GLY A 187 26.17 -10.41 -13.14
CA GLY A 187 25.97 -10.04 -14.55
C GLY A 187 24.51 -10.01 -15.03
N GLU A 188 23.55 -10.42 -14.20
CA GLU A 188 22.11 -10.41 -14.54
C GLU A 188 21.37 -9.16 -14.03
N LEU A 189 22.05 -8.25 -13.34
CA LEU A 189 21.46 -6.98 -12.90
C LEU A 189 21.22 -6.08 -14.11
N THR A 190 19.96 -5.75 -14.36
CA THR A 190 19.56 -4.76 -15.38
C THR A 190 19.61 -3.35 -14.80
N ASP A 191 19.54 -2.33 -15.66
CA ASP A 191 19.40 -0.94 -15.25
C ASP A 191 17.95 -0.54 -14.92
N GLY A 192 17.00 -1.48 -15.04
CA GLY A 192 15.58 -1.25 -14.81
C GLY A 192 14.90 -0.35 -15.83
N THR A 193 15.49 -0.08 -17.00
CA THR A 193 14.91 0.83 -18.00
C THR A 193 13.51 0.44 -18.48
N GLU A 194 13.21 -0.86 -18.50
CA GLU A 194 11.89 -1.41 -18.85
C GLU A 194 10.91 -1.44 -17.66
N ALA A 195 11.32 -1.04 -16.45
CA ALA A 195 10.43 -0.97 -15.31
C ALA A 195 9.42 0.17 -15.49
N ALA A 196 8.14 -0.17 -15.48
CA ALA A 196 7.03 0.77 -15.62
C ALA A 196 6.12 0.77 -14.39
N TRP A 197 5.46 1.90 -14.16
CA TRP A 197 4.35 1.99 -13.23
C TRP A 197 3.13 1.28 -13.80
N SER A 198 2.36 0.62 -12.94
CA SER A 198 0.96 0.34 -13.25
C SER A 198 0.19 1.67 -13.31
N PRO A 199 -0.80 1.85 -14.22
CA PRO A 199 -1.52 3.11 -14.37
C PRO A 199 -2.11 3.68 -13.06
N PHE A 200 -2.65 2.80 -12.20
CA PHE A 200 -3.19 3.23 -10.92
C PHE A 200 -2.12 3.79 -9.97
N GLN A 201 -0.88 3.27 -10.03
CA GLN A 201 0.20 3.70 -9.14
C GLN A 201 0.60 5.12 -9.47
N ILE A 202 0.83 5.41 -10.75
CA ILE A 202 1.23 6.75 -11.18
C ILE A 202 0.08 7.76 -11.04
N ALA A 203 -1.15 7.36 -11.33
CA ALA A 203 -2.33 8.19 -11.09
C ALA A 203 -2.48 8.55 -9.60
N TYR A 204 -2.30 7.57 -8.71
CA TYR A 204 -2.33 7.81 -7.27
C TYR A 204 -1.19 8.72 -6.79
N VAL A 205 0.00 8.57 -7.35
CA VAL A 205 1.13 9.46 -7.08
C VAL A 205 0.77 10.90 -7.48
N LEU A 206 0.34 11.11 -8.73
CA LEU A 206 -0.01 12.42 -9.29
C LEU A 206 -1.10 13.11 -8.47
N LEU A 207 -2.18 12.39 -8.16
CA LEU A 207 -3.30 12.88 -7.38
C LEU A 207 -2.89 13.42 -5.99
N ASN A 208 -1.82 12.90 -5.40
CA ASN A 208 -1.34 13.31 -4.09
C ASN A 208 -0.26 14.42 -4.12
N LEU A 209 0.35 14.71 -5.28
CA LEU A 209 1.48 15.65 -5.36
C LEU A 209 1.12 17.08 -4.90
N PRO A 210 -0.03 17.68 -5.27
CA PRO A 210 -0.39 19.02 -4.81
C PRO A 210 -0.46 19.13 -3.29
N GLY A 211 -1.19 18.21 -2.63
CA GLY A 211 -1.33 18.19 -1.18
C GLY A 211 -0.04 17.92 -0.41
N ILE A 212 0.88 17.16 -1.01
CA ILE A 212 2.23 16.95 -0.45
C ILE A 212 3.08 18.21 -0.60
N THR A 213 3.04 18.82 -1.78
CA THR A 213 3.95 19.90 -2.16
C THR A 213 3.60 21.21 -1.45
N ASP A 214 2.33 21.58 -1.40
CA ASP A 214 1.88 22.79 -0.74
C ASP A 214 1.32 22.50 0.67
N PRO A 215 1.96 23.03 1.74
CA PRO A 215 1.43 22.96 3.10
C PRO A 215 0.01 23.52 3.24
N ALA A 216 -0.35 24.56 2.51
CA ALA A 216 -1.67 25.20 2.65
C ALA A 216 -2.78 24.54 1.81
N HIS A 217 -2.48 23.45 1.10
CA HIS A 217 -3.41 22.85 0.16
C HIS A 217 -4.60 22.18 0.86
N ALA A 218 -5.81 22.38 0.32
CA ALA A 218 -7.05 21.82 0.87
C ALA A 218 -7.04 20.28 0.96
N ASP A 219 -6.39 19.59 0.02
CA ASP A 219 -6.20 18.13 0.08
C ASP A 219 -5.51 17.63 1.35
N ARG A 220 -4.84 18.50 2.13
CA ARG A 220 -4.33 18.08 3.43
C ARG A 220 -5.45 17.73 4.41
N ASP A 221 -6.67 18.21 4.17
CA ASP A 221 -7.89 17.84 4.90
C ASP A 221 -8.55 16.53 4.41
N ILE A 222 -7.94 15.88 3.43
CA ILE A 222 -8.37 14.60 2.86
C ILE A 222 -7.35 13.51 3.21
N ALA A 223 -7.84 12.37 3.68
CA ALA A 223 -7.07 11.13 3.71
C ALA A 223 -7.39 10.32 2.45
N ASP A 224 -6.40 10.18 1.57
CA ASP A 224 -6.56 9.38 0.35
C ASP A 224 -6.43 7.89 0.70
N LEU A 225 -7.46 7.11 0.37
CA LEU A 225 -7.54 5.68 0.67
C LEU A 225 -7.27 4.87 -0.60
N LEU A 226 -6.09 4.27 -0.67
CA LEU A 226 -5.72 3.34 -1.73
C LEU A 226 -6.38 1.97 -1.51
N TRP A 227 -7.45 1.71 -2.26
CA TRP A 227 -8.17 0.45 -2.26
C TRP A 227 -7.92 -0.30 -3.57
N PHE A 228 -7.07 -1.32 -3.46
CA PHE A 228 -6.71 -2.18 -4.58
C PHE A 228 -6.48 -3.60 -4.06
N PRO A 229 -6.77 -4.66 -4.82
CA PRO A 229 -6.58 -6.04 -4.38
C PRO A 229 -5.16 -6.33 -3.86
N THR A 230 -5.04 -7.26 -2.90
CA THR A 230 -3.75 -7.70 -2.37
C THR A 230 -2.86 -8.24 -3.49
N GLY A 231 -1.59 -7.82 -3.51
CA GLY A 231 -0.65 -8.18 -4.57
C GLY A 231 -0.72 -7.30 -5.82
N GLY A 232 -1.66 -6.36 -5.91
CA GLY A 232 -1.78 -5.47 -7.06
C GLY A 232 -0.75 -4.32 -7.12
N GLY A 233 0.22 -4.27 -6.22
CA GLY A 233 1.31 -3.27 -6.26
C GLY A 233 1.02 -1.94 -5.54
N LYS A 234 0.16 -1.95 -4.51
CA LYS A 234 -0.11 -0.75 -3.67
C LYS A 234 1.16 -0.16 -3.06
N THR A 235 2.11 -1.03 -2.71
CA THR A 235 3.37 -0.65 -2.07
C THR A 235 4.21 0.27 -2.92
N GLU A 236 4.34 -0.02 -4.22
CA GLU A 236 5.07 0.81 -5.15
C GLU A 236 4.50 2.23 -5.20
N ALA A 237 3.18 2.40 -5.17
CA ALA A 237 2.54 3.72 -5.21
C ALA A 237 2.94 4.57 -4.00
N TYR A 238 2.82 4.05 -2.78
CA TYR A 238 3.19 4.82 -1.59
C TYR A 238 4.70 4.95 -1.41
N LEU A 239 5.52 4.00 -1.87
CA LEU A 239 6.99 4.15 -1.91
C LEU A 239 7.42 5.25 -2.89
N GLY A 240 6.70 5.42 -4.01
CA GLY A 240 6.88 6.55 -4.93
C GLY A 240 6.62 7.90 -4.24
N LEU A 241 5.55 7.99 -3.46
CA LEU A 241 5.24 9.18 -2.65
C LEU A 241 6.30 9.43 -1.56
N VAL A 242 6.78 8.38 -0.89
CA VAL A 242 7.88 8.48 0.09
C VAL A 242 9.13 9.08 -0.58
N ALA A 243 9.53 8.55 -1.73
CA ALA A 243 10.68 9.04 -2.48
C ALA A 243 10.51 10.52 -2.83
N PHE A 244 9.34 10.89 -3.36
CA PHE A 244 9.04 12.27 -3.73
C PHE A 244 9.13 13.23 -2.55
N VAL A 245 8.51 12.91 -1.40
CA VAL A 245 8.54 13.76 -0.19
C VAL A 245 9.97 13.98 0.30
N ILE A 246 10.75 12.89 0.42
CA ILE A 246 12.12 12.93 0.93
C ILE A 246 13.01 13.79 0.02
N LEU A 247 12.89 13.61 -1.30
CA LEU A 247 13.68 14.36 -2.28
C LEU A 247 13.25 15.82 -2.34
N LEU A 248 11.95 16.11 -2.37
CA LEU A 248 11.43 17.49 -2.36
C LEU A 248 11.90 18.26 -1.12
N ARG A 249 11.90 17.60 0.05
CA ARG A 249 12.42 18.18 1.30
C ARG A 249 13.89 18.59 1.17
N ARG A 250 14.76 17.72 0.62
CA ARG A 250 16.19 18.04 0.41
C ARG A 250 16.42 19.07 -0.71
N ILE A 251 15.60 19.07 -1.76
CA ILE A 251 15.66 20.08 -2.82
C ILE A 251 15.31 21.47 -2.27
N ARG A 252 14.34 21.56 -1.35
CA ARG A 252 13.97 22.81 -0.68
C ARG A 252 15.03 23.26 0.33
N ASN A 253 15.64 22.30 1.02
CA ASN A 253 16.67 22.54 2.01
C ASN A 253 17.62 21.35 2.12
N SER A 254 18.82 21.48 1.56
CA SER A 254 19.82 20.40 1.52
C SER A 254 20.31 19.98 2.92
N SER A 255 20.20 20.84 3.93
CA SER A 255 20.52 20.52 5.33
C SER A 255 19.31 20.03 6.14
N ALA A 256 18.16 19.77 5.53
CA ALA A 256 16.94 19.34 6.23
C ALA A 256 17.12 17.99 6.95
N ILE A 257 17.11 17.98 8.28
CA ILE A 257 17.13 16.75 9.07
C ILE A 257 15.77 16.48 9.72
N GLY A 258 15.53 15.24 10.14
CA GLY A 258 14.30 14.84 10.81
C GLY A 258 13.43 13.94 9.95
N VAL A 259 12.46 13.30 10.61
CA VAL A 259 11.57 12.32 9.98
C VAL A 259 10.69 13.04 8.95
N ALA A 260 10.67 12.52 7.72
CA ALA A 260 9.85 13.06 6.64
C ALA A 260 8.54 12.32 6.50
N VAL A 261 8.61 10.99 6.61
CA VAL A 261 7.47 10.11 6.45
C VAL A 261 7.38 9.15 7.63
N ILE A 262 6.18 9.04 8.18
CA ILE A 262 5.85 7.99 9.13
C ILE A 262 4.91 7.00 8.44
N MET A 263 5.37 5.77 8.32
CA MET A 263 4.57 4.64 7.86
C MET A 263 4.18 3.76 9.04
N ARG A 264 2.90 3.43 9.16
CA ARG A 264 2.34 2.77 10.34
C ARG A 264 1.65 1.47 10.01
N TYR A 265 1.78 0.53 10.96
CA TYR A 265 1.11 -0.76 10.94
C TYR A 265 0.40 -1.04 12.25
N THR A 266 -0.64 -1.85 12.17
CA THR A 266 -1.43 -2.29 13.34
C THR A 266 -0.82 -3.49 14.06
N LEU A 267 -0.23 -4.43 13.32
CA LEU A 267 0.27 -5.70 13.85
C LEU A 267 1.77 -5.90 13.58
N ARG A 268 2.42 -6.60 14.52
CA ARG A 268 3.88 -6.79 14.57
C ARG A 268 4.45 -7.58 13.37
N LEU A 269 3.71 -8.56 12.85
CA LEU A 269 4.27 -9.58 11.94
C LEU A 269 4.44 -9.12 10.48
N LEU A 270 3.62 -8.19 9.99
CA LEU A 270 3.65 -7.71 8.59
C LEU A 270 4.77 -6.71 8.30
N THR A 271 5.57 -6.36 9.31
CA THR A 271 6.51 -5.24 9.23
C THR A 271 7.82 -5.56 8.51
N ILE A 272 8.32 -6.79 8.58
CA ILE A 272 9.69 -7.09 8.10
C ILE A 272 9.79 -7.06 6.57
N GLN A 273 8.90 -7.74 5.84
CA GLN A 273 8.95 -7.75 4.38
C GLN A 273 8.78 -6.33 3.78
N GLN A 274 7.90 -5.52 4.39
CA GLN A 274 7.73 -4.14 3.98
C GLN A 274 8.94 -3.29 4.36
N PHE A 275 9.56 -3.55 5.51
CA PHE A 275 10.80 -2.92 5.93
C PHE A 275 11.98 -3.26 5.02
N GLU A 276 12.09 -4.49 4.52
CA GLU A 276 13.10 -4.89 3.54
C GLU A 276 12.93 -4.11 2.22
N ARG A 277 11.69 -3.99 1.73
CA ARG A 277 11.38 -3.22 0.51
C ARG A 277 11.67 -1.73 0.69
N ALA A 278 11.26 -1.15 1.81
CA ALA A 278 11.53 0.25 2.11
C ALA A 278 13.04 0.52 2.36
N SER A 279 13.77 -0.45 2.92
CA SER A 279 15.23 -0.38 3.06
C SER A 279 15.93 -0.37 1.70
N MET A 280 15.41 -1.13 0.73
CA MET A 280 15.90 -1.09 -0.66
C MET A 280 15.63 0.26 -1.32
N LEU A 281 14.48 0.89 -1.05
CA LEU A 281 14.22 2.26 -1.49
C LEU A 281 15.23 3.24 -0.88
N MET A 282 15.52 3.16 0.42
CA MET A 282 16.53 4.04 1.05
C MET A 282 17.92 3.85 0.45
N CYS A 283 18.32 2.61 0.16
CA CYS A 283 19.58 2.36 -0.55
C CYS A 283 19.58 3.00 -1.96
N SER A 284 18.43 2.98 -2.64
CA SER A 284 18.26 3.58 -3.96
C SER A 284 18.30 5.12 -3.90
N LEU A 285 17.60 5.72 -2.94
CA LEU A 285 17.63 7.17 -2.69
C LEU A 285 19.04 7.65 -2.31
N GLU A 286 19.76 6.89 -1.48
CA GLU A 286 21.14 7.23 -1.10
C GLU A 286 22.10 7.15 -2.30
N THR A 287 21.90 6.20 -3.21
CA THR A 287 22.63 6.15 -4.49
C THR A 287 22.33 7.40 -5.32
N VAL A 288 21.05 7.76 -5.48
CA VAL A 288 20.64 8.98 -6.18
C VAL A 288 21.23 10.25 -5.53
N ARG A 289 21.28 10.31 -4.20
CA ARG A 289 21.88 11.44 -3.47
C ARG A 289 23.37 11.61 -3.76
N LYS A 290 24.13 10.50 -3.80
CA LYS A 290 25.57 10.54 -4.10
C LYS A 290 25.85 11.06 -5.50
N ASP A 291 24.96 10.77 -6.45
CA ASP A 291 25.05 11.29 -7.81
C ASP A 291 24.57 12.75 -7.94
N ASN A 292 23.92 13.29 -6.91
CA ASN A 292 23.38 14.66 -6.85
C ASN A 292 23.83 15.39 -5.58
N PRO A 293 25.09 15.89 -5.52
CA PRO A 293 25.68 16.44 -4.29
C PRO A 293 24.94 17.62 -3.68
N ASP A 294 24.14 18.35 -4.46
CA ASP A 294 23.34 19.48 -3.98
C ASP A 294 22.16 19.06 -3.09
N LEU A 295 21.81 17.77 -3.04
CA LEU A 295 20.88 17.20 -2.07
C LEU A 295 21.43 17.11 -0.64
N GLY A 296 22.68 17.55 -0.42
CA GLY A 296 23.32 17.62 0.88
C GLY A 296 24.10 16.36 1.26
N GLU A 297 24.81 16.41 2.38
CA GLU A 297 25.75 15.36 2.80
C GLU A 297 25.15 14.28 3.70
N HIS A 298 24.02 14.58 4.35
CA HIS A 298 23.36 13.65 5.27
C HIS A 298 22.75 12.47 4.49
N PRO A 299 23.09 11.21 4.84
CA PRO A 299 22.53 10.04 4.16
C PRO A 299 21.03 9.91 4.39
N PHE A 300 20.31 9.42 3.38
CA PHE A 300 18.92 9.01 3.57
C PHE A 300 18.85 7.69 4.34
N SER A 301 18.00 7.58 5.35
CA SER A 301 17.87 6.35 6.14
C SER A 301 16.45 6.00 6.57
N ILE A 302 16.29 4.75 7.03
CA ILE A 302 15.03 4.19 7.53
C ILE A 302 15.18 3.68 8.97
N GLY A 303 14.15 3.91 9.77
CA GLY A 303 14.03 3.38 11.13
C GLY A 303 12.92 2.34 11.26
N LEU A 304 13.20 1.23 11.93
CA LEU A 304 12.17 0.29 12.43
C LEU A 304 11.88 0.63 13.88
N TRP A 305 10.72 1.23 14.13
CA TRP A 305 10.31 1.74 15.44
C TRP A 305 9.10 0.97 15.98
N VAL A 306 9.37 -0.25 16.43
CA VAL A 306 8.36 -1.23 16.83
C VAL A 306 8.45 -1.57 18.32
N GLY A 307 7.43 -2.22 18.87
CA GLY A 307 7.40 -2.62 20.28
C GLY A 307 8.58 -3.50 20.69
N SER A 308 8.95 -3.46 21.98
CA SER A 308 10.15 -4.13 22.54
C SER A 308 10.14 -5.66 22.44
N GLY A 309 9.02 -6.27 22.04
CA GLY A 309 8.98 -7.69 21.72
C GLY A 309 9.71 -8.02 20.40
N ALA A 310 9.78 -7.07 19.46
CA ALA A 310 10.39 -7.30 18.15
C ALA A 310 11.88 -6.93 18.14
N THR A 311 12.21 -5.65 18.38
CA THR A 311 13.57 -5.14 18.35
C THR A 311 14.04 -4.59 19.71
N PRO A 312 15.36 -4.51 19.97
CA PRO A 312 15.88 -3.91 21.18
C PRO A 312 15.54 -2.41 21.28
N ASN A 313 15.24 -1.93 22.50
CA ASN A 313 15.05 -0.49 22.71
C ASN A 313 16.39 0.24 22.88
N CYS A 314 17.40 -0.41 23.47
CA CYS A 314 18.71 0.20 23.71
C CYS A 314 19.88 -0.64 23.20
N LEU A 315 21.03 0.01 23.01
CA LEU A 315 22.25 -0.64 22.50
C LEU A 315 22.80 -1.71 23.43
N THR A 316 22.55 -1.59 24.74
CA THR A 316 22.93 -2.59 25.73
C THR A 316 22.15 -3.89 25.51
N GLU A 317 20.84 -3.78 25.26
CA GLU A 317 20.00 -4.93 24.89
C GLU A 317 20.44 -5.53 23.57
N ALA A 318 20.68 -4.71 22.53
CA ALA A 318 21.15 -5.18 21.23
C ALA A 318 22.46 -5.98 21.35
N LYS A 319 23.42 -5.49 22.15
CA LYS A 319 24.69 -6.18 22.42
C LYS A 319 24.47 -7.53 23.13
N ALA A 320 23.52 -7.61 24.06
CA ALA A 320 23.19 -8.85 24.75
C ALA A 320 22.53 -9.85 23.78
N SER A 321 21.57 -9.41 22.98
CA SER A 321 20.91 -10.22 21.95
C SER A 321 21.89 -10.78 20.91
N LEU A 322 22.81 -9.95 20.40
CA LEU A 322 23.84 -10.40 19.45
C LEU A 322 24.78 -11.46 20.05
N ARG A 323 25.11 -11.36 21.34
CA ARG A 323 25.93 -12.38 22.02
C ARG A 323 25.22 -13.73 22.18
N LYS A 324 23.89 -13.72 22.35
CA LYS A 324 23.07 -14.94 22.39
C LYS A 324 23.03 -15.61 21.02
N LEU A 325 22.78 -14.81 19.96
CA LEU A 325 22.79 -15.30 18.58
C LEU A 325 24.15 -15.89 18.20
N ALA A 326 25.26 -15.26 18.61
CA ALA A 326 26.61 -15.78 18.41
C ALA A 326 26.91 -17.10 19.14
N ARG A 327 26.07 -17.49 20.11
CA ARG A 327 26.13 -18.78 20.81
C ARG A 327 25.10 -19.78 20.27
N HIS A 328 24.43 -19.47 19.16
CA HIS A 328 23.35 -20.25 18.57
C HIS A 328 22.17 -20.48 19.53
N GLU A 329 21.92 -19.53 20.44
CA GLU A 329 20.72 -19.53 21.28
C GLU A 329 19.52 -18.94 20.50
N ASP A 330 18.35 -19.58 20.61
CA ASP A 330 17.12 -19.07 20.01
C ASP A 330 16.71 -17.74 20.66
N LEU A 331 16.42 -16.75 19.82
CA LEU A 331 16.02 -15.41 20.25
C LEU A 331 14.62 -15.09 19.75
N VAL A 332 13.64 -15.21 20.64
CA VAL A 332 12.22 -14.94 20.34
C VAL A 332 11.90 -13.44 20.41
N GLU A 333 12.54 -12.71 21.34
CA GLU A 333 12.27 -11.29 21.57
C GLU A 333 13.53 -10.43 21.43
N LYS A 334 13.35 -9.14 21.11
CA LYS A 334 14.44 -8.15 21.01
C LYS A 334 15.54 -8.61 20.06
N ASN A 335 15.16 -9.11 18.90
CA ASN A 335 16.10 -9.56 17.89
C ASN A 335 16.56 -8.36 17.04
N PRO A 336 17.84 -7.95 17.06
CA PRO A 336 18.31 -6.87 16.18
C PRO A 336 18.47 -7.32 14.72
N VAL A 337 18.55 -8.63 14.43
CA VAL A 337 18.74 -9.16 13.07
C VAL A 337 17.40 -9.21 12.32
N GLN A 338 16.98 -8.04 11.84
CA GLN A 338 15.70 -7.86 11.13
C GLN A 338 15.85 -7.96 9.61
N ILE A 339 17.05 -7.70 9.07
CA ILE A 339 17.39 -7.88 7.65
C ILE A 339 18.30 -9.09 7.55
N ARG A 340 17.81 -10.15 6.89
CA ARG A 340 18.54 -11.41 6.66
C ARG A 340 19.13 -11.53 5.26
N GLN A 341 18.81 -10.59 4.39
CA GLN A 341 19.37 -10.50 3.05
C GLN A 341 19.65 -9.03 2.74
N CYS A 342 20.84 -8.72 2.23
CA CYS A 342 21.21 -7.35 1.91
C CYS A 342 20.23 -6.77 0.88
N PRO A 343 19.56 -5.63 1.17
CA PRO A 343 18.57 -5.05 0.27
C PRO A 343 19.19 -4.51 -1.01
N TRP A 344 20.52 -4.40 -1.10
CA TRP A 344 21.20 -3.89 -2.29
C TRP A 344 21.82 -4.99 -3.15
N CYS A 345 22.58 -5.91 -2.56
CA CYS A 345 23.31 -6.94 -3.31
C CYS A 345 22.73 -8.36 -3.20
N GLY A 346 21.71 -8.58 -2.38
CA GLY A 346 21.11 -9.91 -2.18
C GLY A 346 21.95 -10.89 -1.36
N ALA A 347 23.13 -10.51 -0.87
CA ALA A 347 23.96 -11.36 -0.01
C ALA A 347 23.23 -11.69 1.30
N LEU A 348 23.32 -12.94 1.75
CA LEU A 348 22.77 -13.35 3.04
C LEU A 348 23.46 -12.59 4.17
N MET A 349 22.67 -12.25 5.19
CA MET A 349 23.11 -11.51 6.36
C MET A 349 22.64 -12.22 7.63
N ASP A 350 23.52 -12.25 8.62
CA ASP A 350 23.23 -12.79 9.94
C ASP A 350 23.76 -11.85 11.04
N HIS A 351 23.86 -12.36 12.27
CA HIS A 351 24.35 -11.59 13.40
C HIS A 351 25.78 -11.00 13.25
N GLU A 352 26.64 -11.57 12.39
CA GLU A 352 28.01 -11.07 12.16
C GLU A 352 28.01 -9.74 11.41
N ASN A 353 26.94 -9.46 10.65
CA ASN A 353 26.73 -8.20 9.94
C ASN A 353 26.32 -7.04 10.87
N TYR A 354 26.07 -7.31 12.15
CA TYR A 354 25.56 -6.37 13.13
C TYR A 354 26.58 -6.16 14.24
N LYS A 355 26.98 -4.90 14.47
CA LYS A 355 28.00 -4.58 15.47
C LYS A 355 27.68 -3.29 16.20
N VAL A 356 27.62 -3.36 17.53
CA VAL A 356 27.55 -2.16 18.38
C VAL A 356 28.93 -1.49 18.37
N MET A 357 28.99 -0.33 17.75
CA MET A 357 30.15 0.56 17.68
C MET A 357 30.19 1.44 18.93
N THR A 358 31.37 1.90 19.32
CA THR A 358 31.58 2.73 20.52
C THR A 358 32.19 4.10 20.23
N ARG A 359 32.56 4.37 18.97
CA ARG A 359 33.16 5.62 18.52
C ARG A 359 32.62 5.99 17.13
N PRO A 360 32.43 7.29 16.82
CA PRO A 360 32.63 8.45 17.70
C PRO A 360 31.60 8.52 18.85
N GLU A 361 30.38 8.06 18.60
CA GLU A 361 29.35 7.78 19.62
C GLU A 361 28.89 6.32 19.50
N ALA A 362 28.16 5.81 20.49
CA ALA A 362 27.68 4.44 20.46
C ALA A 362 26.47 4.28 19.52
N TYR A 363 26.50 3.29 18.63
CA TYR A 363 25.41 2.97 17.71
C TYR A 363 25.47 1.53 17.22
N LEU A 364 24.35 0.98 16.71
CA LEU A 364 24.33 -0.30 16.02
C LEU A 364 24.65 -0.10 14.53
N ARG A 365 25.81 -0.59 14.10
CA ARG A 365 26.17 -0.65 12.68
C ARG A 365 25.65 -1.94 12.06
N ILE A 366 24.84 -1.82 11.02
CA ILE A 366 24.41 -2.92 10.16
C ILE A 366 25.16 -2.77 8.84
N ALA A 367 25.93 -3.78 8.41
CA ALA A 367 26.76 -3.66 7.20
C ALA A 367 26.74 -4.95 6.37
N CYS A 368 26.64 -4.82 5.05
CA CYS A 368 26.61 -5.97 4.15
C CYS A 368 27.90 -6.82 4.21
N GLY A 369 29.07 -6.18 4.32
CA GLY A 369 30.36 -6.87 4.39
C GLY A 369 30.88 -7.44 3.06
N THR A 370 30.03 -7.66 2.05
CA THR A 370 30.46 -8.12 0.72
C THR A 370 31.36 -7.07 0.04
N PRO A 371 32.58 -7.40 -0.43
CA PRO A 371 33.52 -6.42 -0.97
C PRO A 371 33.02 -5.59 -2.15
N THR A 372 32.20 -6.17 -3.03
CA THR A 372 31.66 -5.53 -4.23
C THR A 372 30.37 -4.74 -3.97
N CYS A 373 29.84 -4.75 -2.74
CA CYS A 373 28.62 -4.05 -2.41
C CYS A 373 28.88 -2.58 -2.04
N ASP A 374 28.09 -1.66 -2.58
CA ASP A 374 28.17 -0.22 -2.26
C ASP A 374 27.89 0.06 -0.77
N PHE A 375 27.12 -0.82 -0.13
CA PHE A 375 26.76 -0.76 1.29
C PHE A 375 27.59 -1.71 2.16
N ARG A 376 28.78 -2.13 1.70
CA ARG A 376 29.69 -3.02 2.45
C ARG A 376 30.04 -2.50 3.84
N SER A 377 30.09 -1.17 4.01
CA SER A 377 30.53 -0.51 5.24
C SER A 377 29.39 -0.10 6.18
N GLY A 378 28.15 -0.09 5.68
CA GLY A 378 26.97 0.32 6.43
C GLY A 378 25.74 0.42 5.54
N LEU A 379 24.63 -0.15 5.97
CA LEU A 379 23.30 0.06 5.40
C LEU A 379 22.63 1.25 6.08
N PRO A 380 21.77 2.00 5.36
CA PRO A 380 21.06 3.16 5.89
C PRO A 380 19.83 2.74 6.73
N VAL A 381 20.06 1.89 7.73
CA VAL A 381 19.00 1.16 8.45
C VAL A 381 19.24 1.23 9.95
N HIS A 382 18.22 1.62 10.71
CA HIS A 382 18.24 1.71 12.17
C HIS A 382 17.12 0.87 12.77
N VAL A 383 17.44 -0.09 13.63
CA VAL A 383 16.46 -1.03 14.22
C VAL A 383 16.39 -0.97 15.75
N VAL A 384 17.22 -0.12 16.37
CA VAL A 384 17.25 0.13 17.81
C VAL A 384 16.67 1.50 18.08
N ASP A 385 15.70 1.61 19.00
CA ASP A 385 15.03 2.87 19.33
C ASP A 385 16.02 4.02 19.61
N GLU A 386 17.07 3.79 20.42
CA GLU A 386 18.11 4.78 20.70
C GLU A 386 18.76 5.35 19.43
N ASP A 387 19.04 4.50 18.44
CA ASP A 387 19.58 4.94 17.15
C ASP A 387 18.51 5.69 16.35
N VAL A 388 17.26 5.21 16.33
CA VAL A 388 16.15 5.87 15.61
C VAL A 388 15.93 7.29 16.15
N TYR A 389 15.94 7.50 17.47
CA TYR A 389 15.79 8.83 18.07
C TYR A 389 16.99 9.74 17.83
N ARG A 390 18.21 9.18 17.76
CA ARG A 390 19.44 9.93 17.49
C ARG A 390 19.52 10.39 16.03
N GLU A 391 19.37 9.44 15.11
CA GLU A 391 19.57 9.64 13.67
C GLU A 391 18.38 10.35 13.03
N ARG A 392 17.15 10.09 13.49
CA ARG A 392 15.89 10.64 12.93
C ARG A 392 15.78 10.37 11.43
N PRO A 393 15.73 9.08 11.05
CA PRO A 393 15.69 8.67 9.66
C PRO A 393 14.54 9.34 8.91
N GLU A 394 14.74 9.64 7.63
CA GLU A 394 13.72 10.28 6.80
C GLU A 394 12.43 9.46 6.71
N LEU A 395 12.53 8.13 6.81
CA LEU A 395 11.39 7.22 6.88
C LEU A 395 11.39 6.43 8.20
N ILE A 396 10.26 6.40 8.89
CA ILE A 396 10.05 5.49 10.02
C ILE A 396 8.92 4.52 9.70
N LEU A 397 9.19 3.23 9.91
CA LEU A 397 8.16 2.20 9.98
C LEU A 397 7.89 1.88 11.43
N GLY A 398 6.70 2.22 11.90
CA GLY A 398 6.31 2.02 13.29
C GLY A 398 5.02 1.24 13.46
N THR A 399 4.81 0.72 14.66
CA THR A 399 3.53 0.15 15.06
C THR A 399 2.71 1.18 15.83
N VAL A 400 1.38 1.17 15.66
CA VAL A 400 0.49 2.15 16.29
C VAL A 400 0.60 2.17 17.82
N ASP A 401 0.91 1.04 18.45
CA ASP A 401 1.12 0.93 19.90
C ASP A 401 2.34 1.71 20.39
N LYS A 402 3.38 1.86 19.56
CA LYS A 402 4.60 2.59 19.94
C LYS A 402 4.33 4.09 20.08
N PHE A 403 3.36 4.64 19.36
CA PHE A 403 2.96 6.04 19.52
C PHE A 403 2.34 6.32 20.89
N ALA A 404 1.76 5.32 21.57
CA ALA A 404 1.32 5.48 22.96
C ALA A 404 2.48 5.83 23.92
N MET A 405 3.74 5.56 23.53
CA MET A 405 4.91 5.96 24.31
C MET A 405 5.10 7.48 24.37
N MET A 406 4.46 8.26 23.48
CA MET A 406 4.59 9.71 23.44
C MET A 406 4.15 10.39 24.74
N ALA A 407 3.30 9.74 25.54
CA ALA A 407 2.85 10.25 26.83
C ALA A 407 3.90 10.15 27.96
N TRP A 408 4.93 9.30 27.81
CA TRP A 408 5.88 8.99 28.90
C TRP A 408 7.36 8.97 28.46
N ASN A 409 7.65 9.04 27.16
CA ASN A 409 9.01 9.04 26.64
C ASN A 409 9.28 10.31 25.80
N GLU A 410 10.01 11.25 26.39
CA GLU A 410 10.39 12.51 25.75
C GLU A 410 11.17 12.33 24.44
N ASN A 411 11.88 11.21 24.26
CA ASN A 411 12.64 10.94 23.04
C ASN A 411 11.74 10.81 21.82
N VAL A 412 10.46 10.47 21.99
CA VAL A 412 9.49 10.45 20.88
C VAL A 412 9.35 11.83 20.26
N GLY A 413 9.46 12.91 21.04
CA GLY A 413 9.44 14.28 20.53
C GLY A 413 10.53 14.57 19.47
N LYS A 414 11.66 13.85 19.51
CA LYS A 414 12.73 13.98 18.50
C LYS A 414 12.27 13.57 17.11
N LEU A 415 11.35 12.60 17.03
CA LEU A 415 10.79 12.11 15.76
C LEU A 415 9.85 13.15 15.13
N PHE A 416 9.30 14.06 15.94
CA PHE A 416 8.43 15.17 15.52
C PHE A 416 9.18 16.51 15.49
N ALA A 417 10.51 16.48 15.49
CA ALA A 417 11.37 17.65 15.48
C ALA A 417 11.05 18.68 16.58
N ARG A 418 10.69 18.22 17.79
CA ARG A 418 10.38 19.11 18.93
C ARG A 418 11.60 19.84 19.49
N ASP A 419 12.81 19.40 19.14
CA ASP A 419 14.07 20.02 19.55
C ASP A 419 14.89 20.57 18.36
N ARG A 420 14.91 19.89 17.21
CA ARG A 420 15.54 20.36 15.96
C ARG A 420 15.01 19.62 14.73
N GLY A 421 15.21 20.21 13.56
CA GLY A 421 14.88 19.61 12.26
C GLY A 421 13.47 19.96 11.78
N LEU A 422 12.96 19.16 10.85
CA LEU A 422 11.62 19.30 10.29
C LEU A 422 10.72 18.14 10.73
N PRO A 423 9.45 18.40 11.05
CA PRO A 423 8.50 17.37 11.47
C PRO A 423 8.06 16.54 10.26
N PRO A 424 7.40 15.40 10.49
CA PRO A 424 6.81 14.59 9.42
C PRO A 424 5.84 15.41 8.54
N GLU A 425 5.91 15.19 7.22
CA GLU A 425 5.01 15.81 6.24
C GLU A 425 3.98 14.83 5.68
N LEU A 426 4.27 13.52 5.75
CA LEU A 426 3.40 12.46 5.25
C LEU A 426 3.22 11.37 6.32
N ILE A 427 1.96 11.01 6.58
CA ILE A 427 1.58 9.84 7.38
C ILE A 427 0.95 8.80 6.44
N ILE A 428 1.46 7.58 6.49
CA ILE A 428 0.97 6.44 5.72
C ILE A 428 0.41 5.41 6.70
N GLN A 429 -0.88 5.11 6.59
CA GLN A 429 -1.51 4.05 7.37
C GLN A 429 -1.80 2.83 6.50
N ASP A 430 -1.03 1.76 6.67
CA ASP A 430 -1.30 0.49 5.96
C ASP A 430 -2.27 -0.40 6.76
N GLU A 431 -3.04 -1.21 6.05
CA GLU A 431 -4.08 -2.08 6.60
C GLU A 431 -5.08 -1.37 7.53
N LEU A 432 -5.65 -0.26 7.05
CA LEU A 432 -6.57 0.59 7.80
C LEU A 432 -7.73 -0.19 8.45
N HIS A 433 -8.25 -1.22 7.78
CA HIS A 433 -9.35 -2.05 8.31
C HIS A 433 -9.05 -2.72 9.66
N LEU A 434 -7.77 -2.87 10.00
CA LEU A 434 -7.34 -3.42 11.29
C LEU A 434 -7.47 -2.41 12.44
N ILE A 435 -7.63 -1.11 12.15
CA ILE A 435 -7.86 -0.04 13.15
C ILE A 435 -9.36 0.09 13.43
N SER A 436 -9.97 -0.95 13.99
CA SER A 436 -11.41 -0.98 14.25
C SER A 436 -11.72 -1.27 15.72
N GLY A 437 -12.98 -1.01 16.11
CA GLY A 437 -13.48 -1.27 17.45
C GLY A 437 -12.67 -0.56 18.55
N PRO A 438 -12.33 -1.24 19.66
CA PRO A 438 -11.59 -0.64 20.78
C PRO A 438 -10.20 -0.13 20.41
N LEU A 439 -9.51 -0.81 19.47
CA LEU A 439 -8.20 -0.37 19.01
C LEU A 439 -8.30 0.97 18.28
N GLY A 440 -9.31 1.12 17.40
CA GLY A 440 -9.56 2.38 16.71
C GLY A 440 -9.82 3.54 17.65
N SER A 441 -10.62 3.34 18.70
CA SER A 441 -10.87 4.38 19.71
C SER A 441 -9.59 4.83 20.43
N MET A 442 -8.68 3.91 20.74
CA MET A 442 -7.39 4.28 21.35
C MET A 442 -6.47 5.00 20.36
N VAL A 443 -6.40 4.51 19.11
CA VAL A 443 -5.56 5.13 18.08
C VAL A 443 -6.00 6.55 17.77
N GLY A 444 -7.31 6.83 17.67
CA GLY A 444 -7.82 8.18 17.40
C GLY A 444 -7.38 9.23 18.44
N LEU A 445 -7.25 8.83 19.71
CA LEU A 445 -6.72 9.72 20.77
C LEU A 445 -5.26 10.11 20.52
N TYR A 446 -4.42 9.13 20.16
CA TYR A 446 -3.02 9.38 19.87
C TYR A 446 -2.83 10.10 18.53
N GLU A 447 -3.72 9.88 17.57
CA GLU A 447 -3.64 10.52 16.26
C GLU A 447 -3.84 12.03 16.37
N THR A 448 -4.73 12.49 17.24
CA THR A 448 -4.88 13.93 17.53
C THR A 448 -3.56 14.53 18.04
N ALA A 449 -2.85 13.82 18.90
CA ALA A 449 -1.55 14.27 19.42
C ALA A 449 -0.44 14.22 18.36
N VAL A 450 -0.44 13.20 17.49
CA VAL A 450 0.46 13.09 16.33
C VAL A 450 0.25 14.27 15.38
N ASP A 451 -1.00 14.53 15.01
CA ASP A 451 -1.37 15.57 14.05
C ASP A 451 -0.93 16.95 14.56
N ALA A 452 -1.24 17.26 15.83
CA ALA A 452 -0.78 18.47 16.51
C ALA A 452 0.77 18.53 16.60
N ALA A 453 1.43 17.42 16.91
CA ALA A 453 2.90 17.35 16.95
C ALA A 453 3.55 17.53 15.57
N CYS A 454 2.82 17.35 14.47
CA CYS A 454 3.30 17.70 13.13
C CYS A 454 2.99 19.16 12.78
N ALA A 455 1.81 19.66 13.15
CA ALA A 455 1.24 20.94 12.72
C ALA A 455 1.66 22.17 13.56
N ILE A 456 2.28 21.99 14.71
CA ILE A 456 2.58 23.11 15.63
C ILE A 456 4.09 23.27 15.77
N THR A 457 4.60 24.50 15.79
CA THR A 457 6.02 24.81 16.03
C THR A 457 6.31 25.00 17.52
N SER A 458 5.38 25.60 18.26
CA SER A 458 5.34 25.73 19.72
C SER A 458 3.89 25.76 20.19
N LEU A 459 3.57 25.19 21.36
CA LEU A 459 2.20 25.26 21.93
C LEU A 459 1.71 26.70 22.15
N ASP A 460 2.64 27.67 22.16
CA ASP A 460 2.38 29.09 22.36
C ASP A 460 2.39 29.90 21.04
N ASP A 461 2.67 29.28 19.89
CA ASP A 461 2.76 29.95 18.58
C ASP A 461 1.81 29.31 17.56
N ASP A 462 0.71 30.02 17.32
CA ASP A 462 -0.33 29.66 16.35
C ASP A 462 0.02 30.12 14.93
N SER A 463 1.30 30.43 14.65
CA SER A 463 1.78 30.74 13.29
C SER A 463 1.64 29.58 12.29
N GLY A 464 0.95 28.50 12.67
CA GLY A 464 0.34 27.49 11.81
C GLY A 464 1.32 26.80 10.87
N ARG A 465 1.93 25.70 11.31
CA ARG A 465 2.38 24.71 10.33
C ARG A 465 1.16 23.95 9.84
N ALA A 466 1.22 23.52 8.60
CA ALA A 466 0.18 22.68 8.04
C ALA A 466 0.18 21.30 8.68
N ARG A 467 -1.03 20.76 8.89
CA ARG A 467 -1.24 19.34 9.22
C ARG A 467 -0.53 18.44 8.19
N PRO A 468 -0.05 17.25 8.56
CA PRO A 468 0.60 16.35 7.61
C PRO A 468 -0.41 15.85 6.58
N LYS A 469 0.05 15.50 5.38
CA LYS A 469 -0.78 14.76 4.43
C LYS A 469 -0.97 13.34 4.97
N VAL A 470 -2.20 12.84 4.94
CA VAL A 470 -2.52 11.46 5.33
C VAL A 470 -2.89 10.66 4.09
N ILE A 471 -2.30 9.48 3.97
CA ILE A 471 -2.73 8.45 3.02
C ILE A 471 -2.93 7.14 3.77
N ALA A 472 -3.87 6.33 3.31
CA ALA A 472 -4.16 5.03 3.88
C ALA A 472 -4.27 3.96 2.79
N SER A 473 -4.06 2.71 3.16
CA SER A 473 -4.33 1.56 2.28
C SER A 473 -5.14 0.50 2.99
N THR A 474 -5.99 -0.18 2.22
CA THR A 474 -6.76 -1.33 2.69
C THR A 474 -7.03 -2.32 1.57
N ALA A 475 -7.28 -3.58 1.91
CA ALA A 475 -7.83 -4.57 0.99
C ALA A 475 -9.37 -4.67 1.08
N THR A 476 -9.95 -4.20 2.18
CA THR A 476 -11.39 -4.27 2.45
C THR A 476 -11.93 -2.89 2.78
N ILE A 477 -13.07 -2.55 2.21
CA ILE A 477 -13.72 -1.26 2.42
C ILE A 477 -15.10 -1.47 3.05
N ARG A 478 -15.27 -0.97 4.28
CA ARG A 478 -16.58 -0.80 4.90
C ARG A 478 -16.49 0.33 5.90
N ARG A 479 -17.38 1.30 5.78
CA ARG A 479 -17.49 2.51 6.60
C ARG A 479 -16.17 3.26 6.68
N ALA A 480 -15.42 3.26 5.57
CA ALA A 480 -14.11 3.88 5.49
C ALA A 480 -14.20 5.38 5.79
N ASP A 481 -15.23 6.07 5.29
CA ASP A 481 -15.44 7.48 5.58
C ASP A 481 -15.53 7.75 7.09
N ARG A 482 -16.45 7.05 7.76
CA ARG A 482 -16.64 7.20 9.20
C ARG A 482 -15.38 6.81 9.98
N GLN A 483 -14.67 5.76 9.55
CA GLN A 483 -13.46 5.29 10.20
C GLN A 483 -12.34 6.34 10.08
N ILE A 484 -12.07 6.84 8.88
CA ILE A 484 -11.06 7.87 8.62
C ILE A 484 -11.39 9.13 9.39
N ARG A 485 -12.64 9.59 9.33
CA ARG A 485 -13.08 10.77 10.07
C ARG A 485 -12.89 10.61 11.57
N SER A 486 -13.17 9.43 12.12
CA SER A 486 -13.03 9.16 13.56
C SER A 486 -11.58 9.02 14.02
N VAL A 487 -10.68 8.57 13.14
CA VAL A 487 -9.27 8.33 13.49
C VAL A 487 -8.40 9.54 13.17
N PHE A 488 -8.53 10.12 11.97
CA PHE A 488 -7.62 11.13 11.44
C PHE A 488 -8.21 12.55 11.41
N ASP A 489 -9.52 12.72 11.65
CA ASP A 489 -10.20 14.01 11.47
C ASP A 489 -9.97 14.60 10.06
N ARG A 490 -10.26 13.76 9.06
CA ARG A 490 -10.10 14.03 7.63
C ARG A 490 -11.33 13.57 6.86
N GLY A 491 -11.60 14.22 5.72
CA GLY A 491 -12.50 13.67 4.70
C GLY A 491 -11.85 12.48 3.99
N THR A 492 -12.65 11.64 3.36
CA THR A 492 -12.15 10.44 2.65
C THR A 492 -12.25 10.62 1.15
N ALA A 493 -11.20 10.23 0.42
CA ALA A 493 -11.26 10.05 -1.01
C ALA A 493 -10.74 8.66 -1.36
N LEU A 494 -11.60 7.81 -1.92
CA LEU A 494 -11.26 6.46 -2.34
C LEU A 494 -10.51 6.51 -3.68
N PHE A 495 -9.44 5.73 -3.81
CA PHE A 495 -8.75 5.55 -5.08
C PHE A 495 -8.41 4.08 -5.37
N PRO A 496 -8.72 3.57 -6.58
CA PRO A 496 -9.62 4.17 -7.56
C PRO A 496 -11.04 4.41 -6.99
N PRO A 497 -11.75 5.45 -7.42
CA PRO A 497 -13.16 5.61 -7.05
C PRO A 497 -13.99 4.41 -7.56
N PRO A 498 -15.13 4.11 -6.91
CA PRO A 498 -15.94 2.97 -7.29
C PRO A 498 -16.52 3.19 -8.69
N GLY A 499 -16.46 2.14 -9.53
CA GLY A 499 -17.16 2.11 -10.80
C GLY A 499 -18.63 1.76 -10.62
N ILE A 500 -19.31 1.43 -11.71
CA ILE A 500 -20.68 0.89 -11.66
C ILE A 500 -20.71 -0.62 -11.56
N ASP A 501 -19.62 -1.32 -11.93
CA ASP A 501 -19.53 -2.78 -11.95
C ASP A 501 -18.49 -3.28 -10.94
N PRO A 502 -18.67 -4.48 -10.39
CA PRO A 502 -17.69 -5.05 -9.47
C PRO A 502 -16.45 -5.50 -10.25
N ASP A 503 -15.29 -5.41 -9.62
CA ASP A 503 -14.00 -5.88 -10.15
C ASP A 503 -13.55 -5.25 -11.49
N THR A 504 -14.27 -4.24 -11.98
CA THR A 504 -13.98 -3.51 -13.22
C THR A 504 -13.82 -2.02 -12.92
N SER A 505 -12.64 -1.49 -13.19
CA SER A 505 -12.35 -0.07 -13.16
C SER A 505 -11.44 0.29 -14.34
N PHE A 506 -11.29 1.58 -14.65
CA PHE A 506 -10.30 2.02 -15.63
C PHE A 506 -8.88 1.51 -15.31
N PHE A 507 -8.58 1.36 -14.02
CA PHE A 507 -7.24 1.05 -13.52
C PHE A 507 -6.99 -0.45 -13.28
N ALA A 508 -8.05 -1.26 -13.25
CA ALA A 508 -7.99 -2.68 -12.94
C ALA A 508 -9.09 -3.44 -13.65
N GLU A 509 -8.73 -4.55 -14.27
CA GLU A 509 -9.66 -5.47 -14.91
C GLU A 509 -9.36 -6.92 -14.50
N PRO A 510 -10.35 -7.82 -14.54
CA PRO A 510 -10.12 -9.23 -14.29
C PRO A 510 -9.20 -9.84 -15.38
N SER A 511 -8.16 -10.54 -14.96
CA SER A 511 -7.34 -11.34 -15.86
C SER A 511 -8.08 -12.61 -16.29
N SER A 512 -7.84 -13.02 -17.54
CA SER A 512 -8.27 -14.33 -18.02
C SER A 512 -7.62 -15.47 -17.21
N ARG A 513 -8.29 -16.63 -17.19
CA ARG A 513 -7.76 -17.86 -16.55
C ARG A 513 -6.41 -18.25 -17.17
N ASP A 514 -6.27 -18.10 -18.47
CA ASP A 514 -5.11 -18.60 -19.21
C ASP A 514 -3.85 -17.73 -18.99
N GLU A 515 -4.02 -16.46 -18.61
CA GLU A 515 -2.92 -15.51 -18.42
C GLU A 515 -2.34 -15.54 -17.00
N LEU A 516 -3.17 -15.31 -15.98
CA LEU A 516 -2.72 -15.25 -14.57
C LEU A 516 -3.32 -16.32 -13.66
N GLY A 517 -4.18 -17.20 -14.19
CA GLY A 517 -4.94 -18.16 -13.41
C GLY A 517 -6.08 -17.53 -12.60
N THR A 518 -6.85 -18.39 -11.94
CA THR A 518 -7.92 -18.01 -11.00
C THR A 518 -7.61 -18.54 -9.61
N ARG A 519 -8.24 -17.96 -8.58
CA ARG A 519 -8.28 -18.54 -7.22
C ARG A 519 -9.63 -19.22 -7.05
N GLN A 520 -9.64 -20.53 -6.90
CA GLN A 520 -10.85 -21.27 -6.59
C GLN A 520 -11.05 -21.34 -5.07
N TYR A 521 -12.16 -20.76 -4.60
CA TYR A 521 -12.62 -20.88 -3.23
C TYR A 521 -13.57 -22.06 -3.11
N VAL A 522 -13.35 -22.91 -2.11
CA VAL A 522 -14.16 -24.11 -1.87
C VAL A 522 -14.76 -24.03 -0.47
N GLY A 523 -16.09 -24.05 -0.40
CA GLY A 523 -16.82 -24.09 0.87
C GLY A 523 -16.96 -25.54 1.35
N VAL A 524 -16.59 -25.82 2.59
CA VAL A 524 -16.79 -27.14 3.20
C VAL A 524 -17.57 -26.99 4.50
N MET A 525 -18.75 -27.61 4.57
CA MET A 525 -19.60 -27.61 5.77
C MET A 525 -19.80 -29.04 6.27
N ALA A 526 -19.07 -29.44 7.30
CA ALA A 526 -19.24 -30.74 7.94
C ALA A 526 -20.20 -30.67 9.15
N SER A 527 -21.48 -30.95 8.91
CA SER A 527 -22.48 -31.05 9.96
C SER A 527 -22.09 -32.12 10.99
N GLY A 528 -22.17 -31.78 12.29
CA GLY A 528 -21.95 -32.72 13.39
C GLY A 528 -20.48 -32.98 13.77
N THR A 529 -19.52 -32.23 13.23
CA THR A 529 -18.11 -32.30 13.65
C THR A 529 -17.56 -30.94 14.06
N SER A 530 -16.49 -30.93 14.86
CA SER A 530 -15.84 -29.68 15.24
C SER A 530 -15.10 -29.05 14.05
N HIS A 531 -15.00 -27.71 14.03
CA HIS A 531 -14.23 -26.99 13.02
C HIS A 531 -12.77 -27.49 12.94
N ALA A 532 -12.16 -27.81 14.08
CA ALA A 532 -10.80 -28.36 14.12
C ALA A 532 -10.70 -29.72 13.41
N THR A 533 -11.67 -30.62 13.62
CA THR A 533 -11.71 -31.93 12.94
C THR A 533 -11.86 -31.77 11.43
N LEU A 534 -12.74 -30.87 11.00
CA LEU A 534 -12.93 -30.56 9.58
C LEU A 534 -11.61 -30.07 8.97
N MET A 535 -10.97 -29.08 9.59
CA MET A 535 -9.71 -28.52 9.13
C MET A 535 -8.63 -29.59 9.02
N VAL A 536 -8.41 -30.40 10.06
CA VAL A 536 -7.40 -31.47 10.02
C VAL A 536 -7.65 -32.40 8.83
N ARG A 537 -8.89 -32.83 8.60
CA ARG A 537 -9.22 -33.72 7.47
C ARG A 537 -8.99 -33.07 6.10
N VAL A 538 -9.41 -31.82 5.94
CA VAL A 538 -9.24 -31.08 4.68
C VAL A 538 -7.75 -30.85 4.41
N TYR A 539 -6.99 -30.35 5.37
CA TYR A 539 -5.56 -30.13 5.21
C TYR A 539 -4.79 -31.43 4.99
N SER A 540 -5.10 -32.51 5.71
CA SER A 540 -4.49 -33.82 5.46
C SER A 540 -4.75 -34.32 4.05
N ALA A 541 -5.98 -34.17 3.55
CA ALA A 541 -6.31 -34.55 2.18
C ALA A 541 -5.60 -33.68 1.13
N LEU A 542 -5.53 -32.36 1.35
CA LEU A 542 -4.83 -31.44 0.45
C LEU A 542 -3.32 -31.67 0.43
N LEU A 543 -2.70 -31.89 1.59
CA LEU A 543 -1.28 -32.19 1.70
C LEU A 543 -0.93 -33.53 1.03
N GLN A 544 -1.75 -34.56 1.25
CA GLN A 544 -1.59 -35.84 0.58
C GLN A 544 -1.77 -35.71 -0.94
N ALA A 545 -2.81 -34.99 -1.38
CA ALA A 545 -3.05 -34.72 -2.79
C ALA A 545 -1.87 -33.97 -3.42
N GLY A 546 -1.30 -32.97 -2.74
CA GLY A 546 -0.10 -32.27 -3.21
C GLY A 546 1.10 -33.19 -3.41
N GLN A 547 1.31 -34.17 -2.53
CA GLN A 547 2.35 -35.19 -2.71
C GLN A 547 2.06 -36.14 -3.87
N ASP A 548 0.80 -36.57 -4.02
CA ASP A 548 0.38 -37.55 -5.03
C ASP A 548 0.25 -36.94 -6.44
N THR A 549 0.07 -35.62 -6.54
CA THR A 549 -0.07 -34.92 -7.83
C THR A 549 1.27 -34.91 -8.55
N GLY A 550 1.34 -35.53 -9.73
CA GLY A 550 2.54 -35.51 -10.56
C GLY A 550 2.85 -34.10 -11.09
N GLY A 551 4.11 -33.67 -10.96
CA GLY A 551 4.61 -32.37 -11.42
C GLY A 551 6.11 -32.28 -11.19
N ASP A 552 6.79 -31.38 -11.90
CA ASP A 552 8.18 -31.05 -11.57
C ASP A 552 8.25 -30.24 -10.27
N ASP A 553 9.38 -30.28 -9.57
CA ASP A 553 9.56 -29.50 -8.33
C ASP A 553 9.58 -27.98 -8.59
N ALA A 554 9.65 -27.55 -9.85
CA ALA A 554 9.64 -26.15 -10.25
C ALA A 554 8.22 -25.54 -10.34
N THR A 555 7.20 -26.38 -10.53
CA THR A 555 5.78 -26.01 -10.63
C THR A 555 4.99 -26.28 -9.36
N ARG A 556 5.57 -27.05 -8.43
CA ARG A 556 5.03 -27.24 -7.08
C ARG A 556 5.31 -26.00 -6.24
N ASP A 557 4.26 -25.41 -5.66
CA ASP A 557 4.39 -24.33 -4.66
C ASP A 557 5.14 -24.91 -3.45
N PRO A 558 6.28 -24.30 -3.02
CA PRO A 558 7.15 -24.86 -1.98
C PRO A 558 6.54 -25.03 -0.59
#